data_AF-A0A7G8F1R8-F1
#
_entry.id   AF-A0A7G8F1R8-F1
#
_cell.length_a   1.000
_cell.length_b   1.000
_cell.length_c   1.000
_cell.angle_alpha   90.00
_cell.angle_beta   90.00
_cell.angle_gamma   90.00
#
_symmetry.space_group_name_H-M   'P 1'
#
loop_
_entity.id
_entity.type
_entity.pdbx_description
1 polymer ?
#
loop_
_entity_poly.entity_id
_entity_poly.type
_entity_poly.pdbx_seq_one_letter_code
_entity_poly.pdbx_strand_id
1 'polypeptide(L)' 'MGEARRRTSLGLPPKQRKTDPKDSERIVAWLPLTRSQSQQFVALTTKGAWIGIGGLVVLWIVVRFIGPAAGWWTLSDMP' A
#
# COMPACT_ATOMS: atom_id res chain seq x y z
N MET A 1 -26.94 13.09 -11.59
CA MET A 1 -26.68 14.22 -10.64
C MET A 1 -27.90 14.71 -9.86
N GLY A 2 -29.15 14.53 -10.30
CA GLY A 2 -30.33 15.12 -9.64
C GLY A 2 -30.74 14.50 -8.29
N GLU A 3 -30.42 13.23 -8.04
CA GLU A 3 -30.74 12.51 -6.80
C GLU A 3 -29.94 13.00 -5.58
N ALA A 4 -28.71 13.48 -5.79
CA ALA A 4 -27.89 14.07 -4.74
C ALA A 4 -28.50 15.39 -4.25
N ARG A 5 -28.87 16.29 -5.18
CA ARG A 5 -29.55 17.55 -4.86
C ARG A 5 -30.92 17.32 -4.19
N ARG A 6 -31.70 16.32 -4.63
CA ARG A 6 -32.98 15.96 -3.99
C ARG A 6 -32.83 15.47 -2.54
N ARG A 7 -31.73 14.79 -2.20
CA ARG A 7 -31.45 14.37 -0.82
C ARG A 7 -30.98 15.52 0.06
N THR A 8 -30.17 16.42 -0.48
CA THR A 8 -29.76 17.65 0.21
C THR A 8 -30.96 18.54 0.54
N SER A 9 -31.92 18.70 -0.38
CA SER A 9 -33.16 19.44 -0.12
C SER A 9 -34.09 18.78 0.89
N LEU A 10 -33.94 17.47 1.12
CA LEU A 10 -34.70 16.69 2.11
C LEU A 10 -33.96 16.54 3.45
N GLY A 11 -32.79 17.19 3.62
CA GLY A 11 -31.97 17.08 4.83
C GLY A 11 -31.40 15.68 5.10
N LEU A 12 -31.49 14.77 4.12
CA LEU A 12 -31.05 13.40 4.27
C LEU A 12 -29.53 13.30 4.06
N PRO A 13 -28.80 12.56 4.92
CA PRO A 13 -27.36 12.38 4.75
C PRO A 13 -27.04 11.74 3.39
N PRO A 14 -25.87 12.07 2.80
CA PRO A 14 -25.43 11.48 1.54
C PRO A 14 -25.42 9.95 1.66
N LYS A 15 -25.79 9.26 0.57
CA LYS A 15 -25.79 7.79 0.51
C LYS A 15 -24.40 7.30 0.87
N GLN A 16 -24.23 6.76 2.09
CA GLN A 16 -22.98 6.12 2.49
C GLN A 16 -22.71 5.00 1.50
N ARG A 17 -21.50 4.98 0.92
CA ARG A 17 -21.04 3.83 0.13
C ARG A 17 -21.13 2.63 1.06
N LYS A 18 -22.07 1.71 0.77
CA LYS A 18 -22.10 0.41 1.43
C LYS A 18 -20.75 -0.24 1.10
N THR A 19 -19.95 -0.52 2.13
CA THR A 19 -18.81 -1.43 2.02
C THR A 19 -19.33 -2.72 1.40
N ASP A 20 -18.70 -3.16 0.32
CA ASP A 20 -19.14 -4.31 -0.47
C ASP A 20 -19.20 -5.55 0.45
N PRO A 21 -20.32 -6.29 0.52
CA PRO A 21 -20.45 -7.46 1.40
C PRO A 21 -19.45 -8.58 1.09
N LYS A 22 -18.75 -8.51 -0.06
CA LYS A 22 -17.63 -9.38 -0.44
C LYS A 22 -16.41 -9.27 0.48
N ASP A 23 -16.26 -8.17 1.22
CA ASP A 23 -15.15 -8.02 2.19
C ASP A 23 -15.33 -8.90 3.44
N SER A 24 -16.55 -9.38 3.70
CA SER A 24 -16.91 -10.19 4.88
C SER A 24 -17.08 -11.68 4.58
N GLU A 25 -16.88 -12.12 3.33
CA GLU A 25 -17.01 -13.52 2.94
C GLU A 25 -15.84 -14.33 3.53
N ARG A 26 -16.13 -15.24 4.45
CA ARG A 26 -15.11 -16.10 5.08
C ARG A 26 -14.55 -17.03 4.00
N ILE A 27 -13.22 -17.09 3.86
CA ILE A 27 -12.55 -17.97 2.88
C ILE A 27 -12.86 -19.44 3.14
N VAL A 28 -13.03 -19.80 4.42
CA VAL A 28 -13.34 -21.15 4.91
C VAL A 28 -14.15 -21.02 6.21
N ALA A 29 -15.26 -21.75 6.32
CA ALA A 29 -16.20 -21.62 7.43
C ALA A 29 -15.64 -22.05 8.81
N TRP A 30 -14.57 -22.84 8.83
CA TRP A 30 -13.98 -23.40 10.06
C TRP A 30 -12.82 -22.58 10.63
N LEU A 31 -12.27 -21.62 9.87
CA LEU A 31 -11.13 -20.79 10.28
C LEU A 31 -11.57 -19.34 10.41
N PRO A 32 -11.39 -18.69 11.59
CA PRO A 32 -11.81 -17.31 11.82
C PRO A 32 -10.82 -16.31 11.18
N LEU A 33 -10.47 -16.52 9.91
CA LEU A 33 -9.76 -15.54 9.06
C LEU A 33 -10.78 -14.95 8.09
N THR A 34 -11.18 -13.71 8.33
CA THR A 34 -12.02 -12.98 7.37
C THR A 34 -11.16 -12.59 6.16
N ARG A 35 -11.72 -12.65 4.93
CA ARG A 35 -11.04 -12.17 3.71
C ARG A 35 -10.40 -10.79 3.91
N SER A 36 -11.11 -9.91 4.62
CA SER A 36 -10.64 -8.57 4.97
C SER A 36 -9.32 -8.56 5.76
N GLN A 37 -9.12 -9.46 6.73
CA GLN A 37 -7.88 -9.52 7.52
C GLN A 37 -6.70 -10.00 6.67
N SER A 38 -6.91 -11.02 5.83
CA SER A 38 -5.88 -11.50 4.91
C SER A 38 -5.51 -10.45 3.87
N GLN A 39 -6.49 -9.74 3.31
CA GLN A 39 -6.25 -8.67 2.35
C GLN A 39 -5.52 -7.48 2.98
N GLN A 40 -5.87 -7.10 4.21
CA GLN A 40 -5.14 -6.06 4.95
C GLN A 40 -3.69 -6.46 5.22
N PHE A 41 -3.45 -7.72 5.61
CA PHE A 41 -2.10 -8.24 5.80
C PHE A 41 -1.29 -8.23 4.50
N VAL A 42 -1.86 -8.78 3.42
CA VAL A 42 -1.20 -8.79 2.11
C VAL A 42 -0.95 -7.36 1.60
N ALA A 43 -1.89 -6.43 1.78
CA ALA A 43 -1.71 -5.04 1.41
C ALA A 43 -0.58 -4.38 2.20
N LEU A 44 -0.50 -4.62 3.51
CA LEU A 44 0.56 -4.09 4.36
C LEU A 44 1.93 -4.68 3.98
N THR A 45 2.03 -5.99 3.82
CA THR A 45 3.28 -6.67 3.42
C THR A 45 3.71 -6.27 2.02
N THR A 46 2.78 -6.14 1.07
CA THR A 46 3.09 -5.68 -0.29
C THR A 46 3.62 -4.25 -0.26
N LYS A 47 2.97 -3.35 0.50
CA LYS A 47 3.46 -1.98 0.66
C LYS A 47 4.83 -1.94 1.33
N GLY A 48 5.07 -2.77 2.35
CA GLY A 48 6.37 -2.93 2.99
C GLY A 48 7.44 -3.45 2.03
N ALA A 49 7.11 -4.41 1.17
CA ALA A 49 8.02 -4.94 0.16
C ALA A 49 8.46 -3.86 -0.84
N TRP A 50 7.53 -3.01 -1.30
CA TRP A 50 7.88 -1.87 -2.15
C TRP A 50 8.81 -0.86 -1.46
N ILE A 51 8.60 -0.60 -0.17
CA ILE A 51 9.52 0.24 0.62
C ILE A 51 10.89 -0.43 0.72
N GLY A 52 10.95 -1.75 0.95
CA GLY A 52 12.20 -2.50 1.02
C GLY A 52 12.97 -2.46 -0.30
N ILE A 53 12.28 -2.71 -1.43
CA ILE A 53 12.88 -2.63 -2.77
C ILE A 53 13.38 -1.21 -3.04
N GLY A 54 12.55 -0.20 -2.78
CA GLY A 54 12.95 1.20 -2.95
C GLY A 54 14.16 1.57 -2.10
N GLY A 55 14.17 1.15 -0.82
CA GLY A 55 15.30 1.36 0.08
C GLY A 55 16.58 0.67 -0.38
N LEU A 56 16.47 -0.55 -0.91
CA LEU A 56 17.61 -1.28 -1.46
C LEU A 56 18.21 -0.57 -2.68
N VAL A 57 17.36 -0.06 -3.58
CA VAL A 57 17.79 0.70 -4.76
C VAL A 57 18.44 2.02 -4.35
N VAL A 58 17.85 2.75 -3.40
CA VAL A 58 18.44 4.00 -2.88
C VAL A 58 19.79 3.73 -2.24
N LEU A 59 19.89 2.71 -1.38
CA LEU A 59 21.14 2.31 -0.75
C LEU A 59 22.18 1.92 -1.81
N TRP A 60 21.80 1.15 -2.83
CA TRP A 60 22.68 0.80 -3.93
C TRP A 60 23.21 2.05 -4.67
N ILE A 61 22.36 3.05 -4.95
CA ILE A 61 22.78 4.31 -5.58
C ILE A 61 23.75 5.08 -4.67
N VAL A 62 23.43 5.20 -3.38
CA VAL A 62 24.28 5.88 -2.40
C VAL A 62 25.66 5.21 -2.35
N VAL A 63 25.69 3.88 -2.26
CA VAL A 63 26.92 3.10 -2.19
C VAL A 63 27.74 3.23 -3.47
N ARG A 64 27.08 3.19 -4.64
CA ARG A 64 27.75 3.08 -5.93
C ARG A 64 28.15 4.41 -6.57
N PHE A 65 27.42 5.48 -6.27
CA PHE A 65 27.63 6.79 -6.89
C PHE A 65 27.96 7.87 -5.87
N ILE A 66 27.16 8.02 -4.81
CA ILE A 66 27.35 9.12 -3.86
C ILE A 66 28.61 8.92 -3.03
N GLY A 67 28.86 7.72 -2.51
CA GLY A 67 30.08 7.42 -1.75
C GLY A 67 31.36 7.72 -2.53
N PRO A 68 31.53 7.19 -3.75
CA PRO A 68 32.68 7.51 -4.59
C PRO A 68 32.75 8.99 -4.99
N ALA A 69 31.64 9.63 -5.35
CA ALA A 69 31.63 11.04 -5.74
C ALA A 69 31.92 12.00 -4.57
N ALA A 70 31.52 11.64 -3.35
CA ALA A 70 31.82 12.36 -2.13
C ALA A 70 33.22 12.04 -1.56
N GLY A 71 33.92 11.05 -2.13
CA GLY A 71 35.25 10.63 -1.70
C GLY A 71 35.27 9.80 -0.40
N TRP A 72 34.15 9.21 0.02
CA TRP A 72 34.08 8.39 1.24
C TRP A 72 34.75 7.02 1.09
N TRP A 73 34.69 6.42 -0.09
CA TRP A 73 35.41 5.20 -0.45
C TRP A 73 35.59 5.13 -1.97
N THR A 74 36.55 4.32 -2.41
CA THR A 74 36.79 4.00 -3.81
C THR A 74 36.36 2.57 -4.10
N LEU A 75 35.91 2.29 -5.32
CA LEU A 75 35.59 0.91 -5.70
C LEU A 75 36.88 0.20 -6.10
N SER A 76 37.10 -0.97 -5.51
CA SER A 76 38.26 -1.82 -5.74
C SER A 76 38.32 -2.36 -7.18
N ASP A 77 37.18 -2.39 -7.86
CA ASP A 77 36.98 -3.09 -9.13
C ASP A 77 37.31 -2.19 -10.35
N MET A 78 37.80 -0.97 -10.13
CA MET A 78 38.23 -0.08 -11.20
C MET A 78 39.63 -0.49 -11.69
N PRO A 79 39.83 -0.75 -13.01
CA PRO A 79 41.12 -1.12 -13.58
C PRO A 79 42.15 0.02 -13.53
#